data_AF-A0A249NQP0-F1
#
_entry.id   AF-A0A249NQP0-F1
#
_cell.length_a   1.000
_cell.length_b   1.000
_cell.length_c   1.000
_cell.angle_alpha   90.00
_cell.angle_beta   90.00
_cell.angle_gamma   90.00
#
_symmetry.space_group_name_H-M   'P 1'
#
loop_
_entity.id
_entity.type
_entity.pdbx_description
1 polymer ?
#
loop_
_entity_poly.entity_id
_entity_poly.type
_entity_poly.pdbx_seq_one_letter_code
_entity_poly.pdbx_strand_id
1 'polypeptide(L)' 'MNCAERAQVIEFLAKQYSEKQAAFGMVNQQAVMELYAADNGTWTLVITDVSGRSCVILAGKSWETIIPVGPKA' A
#
# COMPACT_ATOMS: atom_id res chain seq x y z
N MET A 1 -12.05 -7.31 -7.79
CA MET A 1 -11.13 -6.69 -6.81
C MET A 1 -11.12 -7.57 -5.57
N ASN A 2 -9.93 -7.99 -5.13
CA ASN A 2 -9.79 -8.83 -3.95
C ASN A 2 -9.73 -7.92 -2.72
N CYS A 3 -10.69 -8.09 -1.81
CA CYS A 3 -10.81 -7.26 -0.61
C CYS A 3 -10.95 -8.15 0.61
N ALA A 4 -10.38 -7.70 1.73
CA ALA A 4 -10.46 -8.38 3.02
C ALA A 4 -10.33 -7.35 4.16
N GLU A 5 -10.39 -7.82 5.39
CA GLU A 5 -10.02 -6.99 6.54
C GLU A 5 -8.60 -6.46 6.38
N ARG A 6 -8.36 -5.18 6.69
CA ARG A 6 -7.05 -4.54 6.52
C ARG A 6 -5.92 -5.35 7.15
N ALA A 7 -6.14 -5.89 8.35
CA ALA A 7 -5.15 -6.69 9.06
C ALA A 7 -4.72 -7.93 8.25
N GLN A 8 -5.66 -8.61 7.60
CA GLN A 8 -5.39 -9.79 6.79
C GLN A 8 -4.61 -9.42 5.53
N VAL A 9 -4.95 -8.30 4.87
CA VAL A 9 -4.23 -7.81 3.70
C VAL A 9 -2.78 -7.49 4.06
N ILE A 10 -2.56 -6.74 5.13
CA ILE A 10 -1.22 -6.35 5.57
C ILE A 10 -0.39 -7.56 5.97
N GLU A 11 -0.98 -8.48 6.74
CA GLU A 11 -0.29 -9.70 7.16
C GLU A 11 0.10 -10.56 5.95
N PHE A 12 -0.78 -10.67 4.96
CA PHE A 12 -0.50 -11.38 3.73
C PHE A 12 0.64 -10.72 2.93
N LEU A 13 0.61 -9.40 2.74
CA LEU A 13 1.66 -8.66 2.03
C LEU A 13 3.02 -8.77 2.72
N ALA A 14 3.03 -8.64 4.05
CA ALA A 14 4.24 -8.78 4.85
C ALA A 14 4.82 -10.20 4.78
N LYS A 15 3.98 -11.25 4.87
CA LYS A 15 4.45 -12.64 4.86
C LYS A 15 4.88 -13.13 3.47
N GLN A 16 4.10 -12.82 2.44
CA GLN A 16 4.31 -13.41 1.11
C GLN A 16 5.23 -12.60 0.21
N TYR A 17 5.24 -11.28 0.37
CA TYR A 17 6.02 -10.39 -0.50
C TYR A 17 7.10 -9.63 0.26
N SER A 18 7.13 -9.73 1.59
CA SER A 18 7.98 -8.88 2.45
C SER A 18 7.69 -7.38 2.30
N GLU A 19 6.51 -7.05 1.80
CA GLU A 19 6.11 -5.67 1.56
C GLU A 19 5.70 -5.00 2.88
N LYS A 20 6.20 -3.79 3.08
CA LYS A 20 5.86 -2.92 4.21
C LYS A 20 5.26 -1.64 3.69
N GLN A 21 4.46 -0.97 4.52
CA GLN A 21 3.84 0.28 4.14
C GLN A 21 4.91 1.34 3.82
N ALA A 22 4.95 1.78 2.57
CA ALA A 22 5.88 2.76 2.06
C ALA A 22 5.29 4.18 2.08
N ALA A 23 3.99 4.30 1.80
CA ALA A 23 3.27 5.56 1.83
C ALA A 23 1.78 5.36 2.08
N PHE A 24 1.09 6.43 2.46
CA PHE A 24 -0.36 6.49 2.46
C PHE A 24 -0.85 7.93 2.26
N GLY A 25 -2.12 8.09 1.90
CA GLY A 25 -2.79 9.38 1.80
C GLY A 25 -4.30 9.23 1.76
N MET A 26 -5.04 10.27 2.13
CA MET A 26 -6.48 10.28 1.97
C MET A 26 -6.83 10.40 0.49
N VAL A 27 -7.69 9.51 0.00
CA VAL A 27 -8.35 9.71 -1.31
C VAL A 27 -9.46 10.74 -1.15
N ASN A 28 -10.22 10.60 -0.06
CA ASN A 28 -11.27 11.51 0.38
C ASN A 28 -11.58 11.23 1.87
N GLN A 29 -12.69 11.77 2.39
CA GLN A 29 -13.10 11.56 3.79
C GLN A 29 -13.49 10.11 4.14
N GLN A 30 -13.66 9.24 3.15
CA GLN A 30 -14.21 7.89 3.29
C GLN A 30 -13.20 6.79 2.97
N ALA A 31 -12.03 7.16 2.45
CA ALA A 31 -11.02 6.20 2.03
C ALA A 31 -9.60 6.74 2.08
N VAL A 32 -8.66 5.86 2.42
CA VAL A 32 -7.23 6.07 2.30
C VAL A 32 -6.64 5.17 1.23
N MET A 33 -5.66 5.69 0.51
CA MET A 33 -4.78 4.93 -0.36
C MET A 33 -3.53 4.59 0.42
N GLU A 34 -3.13 3.34 0.38
CA GLU A 34 -1.93 2.82 1.00
C GLU A 34 -1.08 2.15 -0.07
N LEU A 35 0.22 2.38 -0.01
CA LEU A 35 1.21 1.77 -0.88
C LEU A 35 2.15 0.94 -0.04
N TYR A 36 2.30 -0.32 -0.42
CA TYR A 36 3.19 -1.29 0.20
C TYR A 36 4.31 -1.64 -0.79
N ALA A 37 5.54 -1.72 -0.32
CA ALA A 37 6.70 -2.05 -1.14
C ALA A 37 7.75 -2.83 -0.34
N ALA A 38 8.59 -3.58 -1.05
CA ALA A 38 9.69 -4.37 -0.50
C ALA A 38 11.01 -4.05 -1.20
N ASP A 39 12.13 -4.33 -0.53
CA ASP A 39 13.49 -4.12 -1.07
C ASP A 39 13.79 -4.98 -2.31
N ASN A 40 13.04 -6.08 -2.49
CA ASN A 40 13.11 -6.93 -3.69
C ASN A 40 12.36 -6.33 -4.90
N GLY A 41 11.77 -5.14 -4.75
CA GLY A 41 11.06 -4.40 -5.79
C GLY A 41 9.60 -4.81 -5.98
N THR A 42 9.01 -5.71 -5.18
CA THR A 42 7.55 -5.93 -5.25
C THR A 42 6.80 -4.76 -4.62
N TRP A 43 5.60 -4.51 -5.12
CA TRP A 43 4.72 -3.48 -4.56
C TRP A 43 3.23 -3.78 -4.77
N THR A 44 2.42 -3.22 -3.88
CA THR A 44 0.96 -3.33 -3.91
C THR A 44 0.30 -2.00 -3.52
N LEU A 45 -0.67 -1.57 -4.32
CA LEU A 45 -1.55 -0.44 -4.03
C LEU A 45 -2.88 -0.93 -3.47
N VAL A 46 -3.24 -0.43 -2.29
CA VAL A 46 -4.44 -0.80 -1.54
C VAL A 46 -5.30 0.45 -1.31
N ILE A 47 -6.62 0.31 -1.41
CA ILE A 47 -7.56 1.30 -0.88
C ILE A 47 -8.25 0.70 0.33
N THR A 48 -8.27 1.46 1.43
CA THR A 48 -8.96 1.10 2.67
C THR A 48 -10.05 2.11 2.95
N ASP A 49 -11.28 1.64 3.15
CA ASP A 49 -12.41 2.49 3.53
C ASP A 49 -12.56 2.62 5.06
N VAL A 50 -13.47 3.50 5.49
CA VAL A 50 -13.77 3.73 6.92
C VAL A 50 -14.33 2.51 7.66
N SER A 51 -14.77 1.46 6.95
CA SER A 51 -15.20 0.20 7.58
C SER A 51 -14.02 -0.72 7.93
N GLY A 52 -12.79 -0.33 7.57
CA GLY A 52 -11.59 -1.14 7.79
C GLY A 52 -11.34 -2.19 6.70
N ARG A 53 -12.15 -2.16 5.64
CA ARG A 53 -12.03 -3.07 4.50
C ARG A 53 -11.00 -2.53 3.51
N SER A 54 -10.04 -3.37 3.15
CA SER A 54 -8.95 -3.06 2.24
C SER A 54 -9.07 -3.85 0.95
N CYS A 55 -8.94 -3.19 -0.20
CA CYS A 55 -8.98 -3.81 -1.52
C CYS A 55 -7.64 -3.60 -2.24
N VAL A 56 -7.06 -4.68 -2.78
CA VAL A 56 -5.92 -4.57 -3.69
C VAL A 56 -6.41 -4.04 -5.04
N ILE A 57 -5.85 -2.91 -5.46
CA ILE A 57 -6.19 -2.24 -6.72
C ILE A 57 -5.18 -2.59 -7.81
N LEU A 58 -3.89 -2.47 -7.49
CA LEU A 58 -2.77 -2.78 -8.39
C LEU A 58 -1.67 -3.49 -7.60
N ALA A 59 -0.92 -4.34 -8.28
CA ALA A 59 0.29 -4.95 -7.74
C ALA A 59 1.30 -5.16 -8.87
N GLY A 60 2.58 -5.16 -8.53
CA GLY A 60 3.63 -5.26 -9.53
C GLY A 60 5.02 -5.54 -8.96
N LYS A 61 6.01 -5.34 -9.82
CA LYS A 61 7.43 -5.48 -9.52
C LYS A 61 8.19 -4.23 -9.97
N SER A 62 9.49 -4.21 -9.73
CA SER A 62 10.40 -3.13 -10.09
C SER A 62 10.04 -1.79 -9.43
N TRP A 63 9.63 -1.84 -8.16
CA TRP A 63 9.43 -0.65 -7.35
C TRP A 63 10.78 0.05 -7.09
N GLU A 64 10.83 1.35 -7.31
CA GLU A 64 11.99 2.19 -7.01
C GLU A 64 11.58 3.36 -6.12
N THR A 65 12.39 3.63 -5.10
CA THR A 65 12.16 4.78 -4.22
C THR A 65 12.91 5.98 -4.78
N ILE A 66 12.18 7.00 -5.20
CA ILE A 66 12.75 8.29 -5.56
C ILE A 66 12.94 9.09 -4.27
N ILE A 67 14.17 9.52 -3.98
CA ILE A 67 14.45 10.44 -2.88
C ILE A 67 14.28 11.87 -3.44
N PRO A 68 13.21 12.61 -3.09
CA PRO A 68 13.03 13.95 -3.59
C PRO A 68 14.12 14.87 -3.03
N VAL A 69 14.81 15.58 -3.93
CA VAL A 69 15.81 16.58 -3.57
C VAL A 69 15.10 17.93 -3.43
N GLY A 70 14.64 18.26 -2.22
CA GLY A 70 13.98 19.54 -1.95
C GLY A 70 13.24 19.56 -0.61
N PRO A 71 12.83 20.75 -0.11
CA PRO A 71 12.04 20.82 1.11
C PRO A 71 10.69 20.14 0.90
N LYS A 72 10.28 19.34 1.89
CA LYS A 72 8.91 18.87 2.03
C LYS A 72 8.04 20.11 2.24
N ALA A 73 7.22 20.45 1.25
CA ALA A 73 6.28 21.56 1.33
C ALA A 73 5.25 21.33 2.44
#